data_AF-D9HXK2-F1
#
_entry.id   AF-D9HXK2-F1
#
_cell.length_a   1.000
_cell.length_b   1.000
_cell.length_c   1.000
_cell.angle_alpha   90.00
_cell.angle_beta   90.00
_cell.angle_gamma   90.00
#
_symmetry.space_group_name_H-M   'P 1'
#
loop_
_entity.id
_entity.type
_entity.pdbx_description
1 polymer ?
#
loop_
_entity_poly.entity_id
_entity_poly.type
_entity_poly.pdbx_seq_one_letter_code
_entity_poly.pdbx_strand_id
1 'polypeptide(L)'
;SECKPIIISTLTAMYNLSTSNAFLPNCISPLARPRLPYSILFAIGGWSGGSPTNAIETYDTRADKWVNVTCHEESPRAYHGAAFLKGFVYIIGGFDSVDYFNSVKRFDPVKKTWQQVAPMHSRRCYVSVAVLNDFIYAMGGFDGYTRLNTAERYEPETNQWTLIAPMHEQRSDAG
;
A
#
# COMPACT_ATOMS: atom_id res chain seq x y z
N SER A 1 30.81 -2.04 -20.02
CA SER A 1 29.52 -2.75 -20.14
C SER A 1 29.55 -4.04 -19.33
N GLU A 2 29.78 -3.97 -18.01
CA GLU A 2 30.12 -5.17 -17.21
C GLU A 2 29.46 -5.27 -15.82
N CYS A 3 28.47 -4.45 -15.47
CA CYS A 3 27.78 -4.59 -14.16
C CYS A 3 26.53 -5.48 -14.16
N LYS A 4 26.06 -5.96 -15.32
CA LYS A 4 24.86 -6.80 -15.40
C LYS A 4 25.04 -8.24 -14.86
N PRO A 5 26.16 -8.96 -15.09
CA PRO A 5 26.31 -10.33 -14.59
C PRO A 5 26.51 -10.40 -13.07
N ILE A 6 27.07 -9.37 -12.44
CA ILE A 6 27.33 -9.31 -11.00
C ILE A 6 26.02 -9.19 -10.20
N ILE A 7 25.07 -8.39 -10.68
CA ILE A 7 23.76 -8.20 -10.02
C ILE A 7 22.92 -9.49 -10.09
N ILE A 8 22.96 -10.20 -11.22
CA ILE A 8 22.25 -11.48 -11.35
C ILE A 8 22.91 -12.53 -10.45
N SER A 9 24.24 -12.61 -10.42
CA SER A 9 24.95 -13.55 -9.54
C SER A 9 24.67 -13.30 -8.04
N THR A 10 24.50 -12.04 -7.64
CA THR A 10 24.20 -11.68 -6.24
C THR A 10 22.74 -11.94 -5.88
N LEU A 11 21.79 -11.73 -6.81
CA LEU A 11 20.39 -12.11 -6.60
C LEU A 11 20.21 -13.63 -6.49
N THR A 12 20.91 -14.40 -7.32
CA THR A 12 20.91 -15.87 -7.23
C THR A 12 21.54 -16.36 -5.92
N ALA A 13 22.63 -15.73 -5.46
CA ALA A 13 23.25 -16.07 -4.16
C ALA A 13 22.32 -15.75 -2.98
N MET A 14 21.60 -14.64 -3.00
CA MET A 14 20.62 -14.26 -1.97
C MET A 14 19.44 -15.24 -1.91
N TYR A 15 18.96 -15.71 -3.05
CA TYR A 15 17.91 -16.74 -3.11
C TYR A 15 18.42 -18.08 -2.55
N ASN A 16 19.61 -18.51 -2.93
CA ASN A 16 20.20 -19.77 -2.45
C ASN A 16 20.44 -19.77 -0.94
N LEU A 17 20.85 -18.63 -0.36
CA LEU A 17 21.01 -18.46 1.09
C LEU A 17 19.68 -18.53 1.85
N SER A 18 18.57 -18.15 1.23
CA SER A 18 17.23 -18.27 1.84
C SER A 18 16.69 -19.70 1.82
N THR A 19 17.17 -20.53 0.89
CA THR A 19 16.68 -21.90 0.67
C THR A 19 17.55 -22.97 1.35
N SER A 20 18.81 -22.66 1.68
CA SER A 20 19.70 -23.60 2.38
C SER A 20 19.62 -23.42 3.90
N ASN A 21 18.68 -24.11 4.53
CA ASN A 21 18.71 -24.36 5.98
C ASN A 21 19.75 -25.46 6.30
N ALA A 22 21.01 -25.23 5.93
CA ALA A 22 22.11 -26.15 6.16
C ALA A 22 23.33 -25.40 6.72
N PHE A 23 23.73 -25.84 7.91
CA PHE A 23 24.82 -25.34 8.74
C PHE A 23 26.13 -25.13 7.99
N LEU A 24 26.69 -23.91 8.03
CA LEU A 24 28.14 -23.67 8.04
C LEU A 24 28.51 -22.50 8.98
N PRO A 25 29.66 -22.60 9.69
CA PRO A 25 30.04 -21.69 10.77
C PRO A 25 30.77 -20.43 10.27
N ASN A 26 30.55 -19.32 10.99
CA ASN A 26 31.37 -18.11 11.08
C ASN A 26 32.10 -17.60 9.82
N CYS A 27 31.48 -16.62 9.14
CA CYS A 27 32.12 -15.32 8.83
C CYS A 27 31.12 -14.38 8.17
N ILE A 28 30.12 -13.88 8.92
CA ILE A 28 29.36 -12.70 8.49
C ILE A 28 29.74 -11.58 9.45
N SER A 29 30.58 -10.67 8.95
CA SER A 29 30.90 -9.45 9.69
C SER A 29 29.58 -8.74 10.05
N PRO A 30 29.36 -8.35 11.31
CA PRO A 30 28.14 -7.63 11.71
C PRO A 30 28.00 -6.26 11.01
N LEU A 31 29.06 -5.81 10.33
CA LEU A 31 29.15 -4.56 9.57
C LEU A 31 28.57 -4.65 8.15
N ALA A 32 28.39 -5.85 7.60
CA ALA A 32 27.89 -6.05 6.24
C ALA A 32 26.35 -6.18 6.18
N ARG A 33 25.65 -6.13 7.32
CA ARG A 33 24.18 -6.13 7.33
C ARG A 33 23.70 -4.83 6.66
N PRO A 34 23.00 -4.88 5.52
CA PRO A 34 22.39 -3.69 4.95
C PRO A 34 21.47 -3.09 6.01
N ARG A 35 21.77 -1.88 6.46
CA ARG A 35 20.86 -1.14 7.35
C ARG A 35 19.65 -0.78 6.49
N LEU A 36 18.58 -1.58 6.57
CA LEU A 36 17.27 -1.17 6.09
C LEU A 36 16.99 0.21 6.70
N PRO A 37 16.58 1.20 5.92
CA PRO A 37 16.16 2.48 6.50
C PRO A 37 15.04 2.20 7.50
N TYR A 38 15.10 2.83 8.68
CA TYR A 38 14.12 2.63 9.75
C TYR A 38 12.70 3.11 9.35
N SER A 39 12.58 3.87 8.26
CA SER A 39 11.31 4.37 7.73
C SER A 39 11.41 4.52 6.22
N ILE A 40 10.34 4.18 5.51
CA ILE A 40 10.21 4.28 4.05
C ILE A 40 8.91 5.03 3.78
N LEU A 41 8.95 5.99 2.85
CA LEU A 41 7.74 6.65 2.35
C LEU A 41 7.30 5.97 1.07
N PHE A 42 5.99 5.74 0.94
CA PHE A 42 5.36 5.20 -0.26
C PHE A 42 4.49 6.26 -0.92
N ALA A 43 4.57 6.35 -2.24
CA ALA A 43 3.57 6.97 -3.10
C ALA A 43 2.95 5.86 -3.96
N ILE A 44 1.65 5.66 -3.89
CA ILE A 44 0.94 4.55 -4.56
C ILE A 44 -0.21 5.13 -5.37
N GLY A 45 -0.28 4.77 -6.65
CA GLY A 45 -1.33 5.17 -7.57
C GLY A 45 -1.42 6.68 -7.77
N GLY A 46 -2.64 7.21 -7.87
CA GLY A 46 -2.89 8.63 -8.11
C GLY A 46 -3.22 8.93 -9.58
N TRP A 47 -3.09 10.20 -9.97
CA TRP A 47 -3.44 10.69 -11.30
C TRP A 47 -2.21 11.27 -12.00
N SER A 48 -1.89 10.78 -13.20
CA SER A 48 -0.72 11.23 -13.96
C SER A 48 -1.01 11.15 -15.46
N GLY A 49 -0.59 12.17 -16.22
CA GLY A 49 -0.73 12.16 -17.68
C GLY A 49 -2.17 12.09 -18.19
N GLY A 50 -3.15 12.53 -17.40
CA GLY A 50 -4.57 12.52 -17.79
C GLY A 50 -5.33 11.24 -17.44
N SER A 51 -4.70 10.27 -16.79
CA SER A 51 -5.35 9.04 -16.33
C SER A 51 -4.86 8.62 -14.94
N PRO A 52 -5.60 7.74 -14.24
CA PRO A 52 -5.09 7.06 -13.07
C PRO A 52 -3.82 6.27 -13.39
N THR A 53 -2.96 6.11 -12.38
CA THR A 53 -1.76 5.26 -12.46
C THR A 53 -1.80 4.16 -11.40
N ASN A 54 -1.07 3.06 -11.62
CA ASN A 54 -0.79 2.00 -10.65
C ASN A 54 0.64 2.08 -10.12
N ALA A 55 1.38 3.15 -10.45
CA ALA A 55 2.76 3.29 -10.06
C ALA A 55 2.93 3.25 -8.53
N ILE A 56 3.99 2.58 -8.10
CA ILE A 56 4.41 2.59 -6.70
C ILE A 56 5.83 3.09 -6.65
N GLU A 57 6.05 4.15 -5.87
CA GLU A 57 7.37 4.74 -5.66
C GLU A 57 7.69 4.74 -4.17
N THR A 58 8.93 4.41 -3.85
CA THR A 58 9.47 4.49 -2.48
C THR A 58 10.56 5.54 -2.42
N TYR A 59 10.57 6.35 -1.37
CA TYR A 59 11.62 7.34 -1.16
C TYR A 59 12.72 6.77 -0.26
N ASP A 60 13.95 6.77 -0.79
CA ASP A 60 15.17 6.45 -0.05
C ASP A 60 15.72 7.75 0.57
N THR A 61 15.44 7.94 1.86
CA THR A 61 15.84 9.13 2.63
C THR A 61 17.35 9.33 2.72
N ARG A 62 18.15 8.27 2.51
CA ARG A 62 19.62 8.36 2.61
C ARG A 62 20.24 8.85 1.31
N ALA A 63 19.62 8.47 0.19
CA ALA A 63 20.10 8.81 -1.14
C ALA A 63 19.31 9.96 -1.79
N ASP A 64 18.33 10.52 -1.08
CA ASP A 64 17.42 11.58 -1.55
C ASP A 64 16.86 11.28 -2.94
N LYS A 65 16.27 10.10 -3.08
CA LYS A 65 15.77 9.62 -4.38
C LYS A 65 14.47 8.85 -4.25
N TRP A 66 13.62 9.04 -5.25
CA TRP A 66 12.50 8.16 -5.50
C TRP A 66 12.96 6.93 -6.28
N VAL A 67 12.45 5.76 -5.88
CA VAL A 67 12.72 4.47 -6.50
C VAL A 67 11.39 3.87 -6.90
N ASN A 68 11.21 3.62 -8.19
CA ASN A 68 10.04 2.94 -8.70
C ASN A 68 10.09 1.45 -8.32
N VAL A 69 9.04 0.98 -7.65
CA VAL A 69 8.87 -0.40 -7.18
C VAL A 69 7.54 -1.00 -7.66
N THR A 70 6.98 -0.45 -8.73
CA THR A 70 5.68 -0.84 -9.30
C THR A 70 5.62 -2.36 -9.55
N CYS A 71 4.49 -2.96 -9.18
CA CYS A 71 4.15 -4.33 -9.53
C CYS A 71 3.15 -4.29 -10.69
N HIS A 72 3.43 -4.97 -11.80
CA HIS A 72 2.67 -4.85 -13.05
C HIS A 72 1.29 -5.51 -13.03
N GLU A 73 0.85 -6.09 -11.92
CA GLU A 73 -0.38 -6.86 -11.83
C GLU A 73 -1.61 -6.05 -11.40
N GLU A 74 -1.44 -4.81 -10.93
CA GLU A 74 -2.54 -4.01 -10.39
C GLU A 74 -3.12 -3.00 -11.38
N SER A 75 -4.46 -2.91 -11.42
CA SER A 75 -5.15 -1.88 -12.19
C SER A 75 -4.88 -0.47 -11.63
N PRO A 76 -4.72 0.55 -12.49
CA PRO A 76 -4.56 1.95 -12.08
C PRO A 76 -5.70 2.47 -11.19
N ARG A 77 -5.35 3.34 -10.24
CA ARG A 77 -6.32 3.84 -9.26
C ARG A 77 -5.91 5.20 -8.69
N ALA A 78 -6.82 6.17 -8.78
CA ALA A 78 -6.68 7.49 -8.18
C ALA A 78 -7.66 7.68 -7.01
N TYR A 79 -7.46 8.75 -6.23
CA TYR A 79 -8.40 9.25 -5.22
C TYR A 79 -8.82 8.23 -4.14
N HIS A 80 -7.97 7.22 -3.92
CA HIS A 80 -8.14 6.25 -2.84
C HIS A 80 -7.55 6.80 -1.54
N GLY A 81 -8.02 6.29 -0.41
CA GLY A 81 -7.33 6.49 0.86
C GLY A 81 -6.22 5.46 1.04
N ALA A 82 -5.18 5.82 1.80
CA ALA A 82 -4.08 4.93 2.14
C ALA A 82 -3.84 4.86 3.65
N ALA A 83 -3.50 3.68 4.16
CA ALA A 83 -3.15 3.48 5.56
C ALA A 83 -2.09 2.38 5.72
N PHE A 84 -1.20 2.53 6.71
CA PHE A 84 -0.28 1.46 7.09
C PHE A 84 -0.75 0.83 8.40
N LEU A 85 -0.94 -0.49 8.42
CA LEU A 85 -1.37 -1.21 9.61
C LEU A 85 -0.82 -2.65 9.60
N LYS A 86 -0.27 -3.09 10.74
CA LYS A 86 0.25 -4.45 10.95
C LYS A 86 1.18 -4.95 9.83
N GLY A 87 2.04 -4.07 9.31
CA GLY A 87 3.02 -4.41 8.28
C GLY A 87 2.54 -4.30 6.84
N PHE A 88 1.27 -3.97 6.60
CA PHE A 88 0.68 -3.87 5.27
C PHE A 88 0.27 -2.43 4.95
N VAL A 89 0.35 -2.06 3.67
CA VAL A 89 -0.22 -0.81 3.16
C VAL A 89 -1.59 -1.10 2.55
N TYR A 90 -2.63 -0.45 3.06
CA TYR A 90 -4.00 -0.59 2.60
C TYR A 90 -4.34 0.55 1.64
N ILE A 91 -4.97 0.22 0.52
CA ILE A 91 -5.55 1.12 -0.45
C ILE A 91 -7.06 0.93 -0.44
N ILE A 92 -7.79 2.01 -0.14
CA ILE A 92 -9.20 1.97 0.25
C ILE A 92 -10.01 2.83 -0.72
N GLY A 93 -10.94 2.19 -1.43
CA GLY A 93 -11.81 2.86 -2.39
C GLY A 93 -11.03 3.42 -3.59
N GLY A 94 -11.43 4.58 -4.08
CA GLY A 94 -10.84 5.27 -5.23
C GLY A 94 -11.65 5.18 -6.51
N PHE A 95 -11.02 5.55 -7.62
CA PHE A 95 -11.63 5.69 -8.94
C PHE A 95 -10.60 5.36 -10.05
N ASP A 96 -11.03 4.69 -11.11
CA ASP A 96 -10.17 4.29 -12.25
C ASP A 96 -10.52 4.98 -13.58
N SER A 97 -11.28 6.08 -13.55
CA SER A 97 -11.90 6.76 -14.70
C SER A 97 -13.24 6.19 -15.16
N VAL A 98 -13.59 4.99 -14.71
CA VAL A 98 -14.84 4.32 -15.08
C VAL A 98 -15.72 4.11 -13.84
N ASP A 99 -15.17 3.46 -12.82
CA ASP A 99 -15.90 3.02 -11.65
C ASP A 99 -15.37 3.60 -10.35
N TYR A 100 -16.32 3.86 -9.44
CA TYR A 100 -16.06 4.20 -8.04
C TYR A 100 -16.01 2.93 -7.21
N PHE A 101 -14.96 2.78 -6.41
CA PHE A 101 -14.72 1.54 -5.69
C PHE A 101 -15.12 1.59 -4.22
N ASN A 102 -15.69 0.49 -3.75
CA ASN A 102 -15.71 0.11 -2.34
C ASN A 102 -14.63 -0.93 -2.00
N SER A 103 -13.88 -1.41 -3.01
CA SER A 103 -12.86 -2.42 -2.82
C SER A 103 -11.67 -1.90 -2.02
N VAL A 104 -11.07 -2.80 -1.26
CA VAL A 104 -9.90 -2.53 -0.43
C VAL A 104 -8.85 -3.58 -0.75
N LYS A 105 -7.62 -3.13 -0.98
CA LYS A 105 -6.48 -3.99 -1.25
C LYS A 105 -5.40 -3.70 -0.22
N ARG A 106 -4.72 -4.73 0.25
CA ARG A 106 -3.52 -4.59 1.08
C ARG A 106 -2.29 -5.05 0.30
N PHE A 107 -1.21 -4.32 0.45
CA PHE A 107 0.09 -4.59 -0.13
C PHE A 107 1.04 -5.06 0.96
N ASP A 108 1.68 -6.21 0.72
CA ASP A 108 2.81 -6.70 1.51
C ASP A 108 4.10 -6.10 0.92
N PRO A 109 4.75 -5.13 1.57
CA PRO A 109 5.95 -4.48 1.04
C PRO A 109 7.18 -5.41 1.03
N VAL A 110 7.16 -6.51 1.79
CA VAL A 110 8.24 -7.49 1.85
C VAL A 110 8.12 -8.45 0.67
N LYS A 111 6.92 -9.00 0.46
CA LYS A 111 6.65 -9.95 -0.64
C LYS A 111 6.36 -9.27 -1.97
N LYS A 112 6.04 -7.99 -1.95
CA LYS A 112 5.58 -7.18 -3.10
C LYS A 112 4.32 -7.74 -3.76
N THR A 113 3.43 -8.26 -2.94
CA THR A 113 2.18 -8.87 -3.40
C THR A 113 0.97 -8.08 -2.91
N TRP A 114 -0.03 -7.99 -3.77
CA TRP A 114 -1.33 -7.42 -3.43
C TRP A 114 -2.31 -8.52 -3.04
N GLN A 115 -3.21 -8.19 -2.12
CA GLN A 115 -4.30 -9.05 -1.72
C GLN A 115 -5.57 -8.22 -1.52
N GLN A 116 -6.68 -8.65 -2.11
CA GLN A 116 -7.98 -8.08 -1.82
C GLN A 116 -8.45 -8.51 -0.43
N VAL A 117 -8.96 -7.56 0.34
CA VAL A 117 -9.60 -7.80 1.63
C VAL A 117 -11.10 -7.46 1.53
N ALA A 118 -11.84 -7.58 2.63
CA ALA A 118 -13.28 -7.28 2.60
C ALA A 118 -13.53 -5.85 2.08
N PRO A 119 -14.49 -5.67 1.16
CA PRO A 119 -14.85 -4.35 0.66
C PRO A 119 -15.63 -3.57 1.72
N MET A 120 -15.58 -2.25 1.61
CA MET A 120 -16.47 -1.34 2.35
C MET A 120 -17.93 -1.55 1.94
N HIS A 121 -18.88 -1.11 2.78
CA HIS A 121 -20.30 -1.11 2.39
C HIS A 121 -20.57 -0.03 1.34
N SER A 122 -19.97 1.15 1.50
CA SER A 122 -20.12 2.25 0.55
C SER A 122 -18.93 2.33 -0.41
N ARG A 123 -19.20 2.71 -1.66
CA ARG A 123 -18.15 3.15 -2.59
C ARG A 123 -17.64 4.51 -2.14
N ARG A 124 -16.33 4.72 -2.16
CA ARG A 124 -15.73 5.98 -1.71
C ARG A 124 -14.52 6.32 -2.57
N CYS A 125 -14.55 7.43 -3.29
CA CYS A 125 -13.35 8.14 -3.74
C CYS A 125 -13.20 9.45 -2.95
N TYR A 126 -12.01 10.05 -2.97
CA TYR A 126 -11.67 11.21 -2.15
C TYR A 126 -11.95 10.97 -0.66
N VAL A 127 -11.72 9.72 -0.23
CA VAL A 127 -12.06 9.22 1.11
C VAL A 127 -11.00 9.63 2.13
N SER A 128 -11.44 10.06 3.31
CA SER A 128 -10.52 10.29 4.44
C SER A 128 -10.28 8.98 5.18
N VAL A 129 -9.02 8.65 5.46
CA VAL A 129 -8.63 7.41 6.12
C VAL A 129 -7.71 7.68 7.31
N ALA A 130 -7.97 6.99 8.42
CA ALA A 130 -7.12 7.04 9.60
C ALA A 130 -6.98 5.65 10.24
N VAL A 131 -5.89 5.45 10.98
CA VAL A 131 -5.68 4.28 11.83
C VAL A 131 -5.84 4.69 13.28
N LEU A 132 -6.67 3.97 14.04
CA LEU A 132 -6.88 4.19 15.46
C LEU A 132 -7.14 2.86 16.15
N ASN A 133 -6.41 2.57 17.23
CA ASN A 133 -6.58 1.36 18.04
C ASN A 133 -6.59 0.06 17.21
N ASP A 134 -5.63 -0.08 16.29
CA ASP A 134 -5.50 -1.23 15.37
C ASP A 134 -6.67 -1.46 14.39
N PHE A 135 -7.51 -0.44 14.20
CA PHE A 135 -8.55 -0.42 13.17
C PHE A 135 -8.27 0.63 12.11
N ILE A 136 -8.79 0.42 10.91
CA ILE A 136 -8.78 1.42 9.83
C ILE A 136 -10.17 2.04 9.74
N TYR A 137 -10.25 3.37 9.65
CA TYR A 137 -11.49 4.11 9.51
C TYR A 137 -11.55 4.74 8.13
N ALA A 138 -12.66 4.57 7.43
CA ALA A 138 -12.97 5.22 6.16
C ALA A 138 -14.14 6.18 6.37
N MET A 139 -13.94 7.46 6.10
CA MET A 139 -14.87 8.52 6.49
C MET A 139 -15.16 9.43 5.30
N GLY A 140 -16.45 9.66 5.04
CA GLY A 140 -16.90 10.52 3.93
C GLY A 140 -16.48 9.99 2.55
N GLY A 141 -16.13 10.91 1.66
CA GLY A 141 -15.84 10.64 0.26
C GLY A 141 -17.07 10.80 -0.64
N PHE A 142 -16.92 10.42 -1.90
CA PHE A 142 -17.96 10.47 -2.94
C PHE A 142 -18.18 9.07 -3.51
N ASP A 143 -19.45 8.65 -3.61
CA ASP A 143 -19.84 7.29 -4.03
C ASP A 143 -20.16 7.17 -5.53
N GLY A 144 -20.07 8.28 -6.28
CA GLY A 144 -20.50 8.39 -7.67
C GLY A 144 -21.78 9.20 -7.85
N TYR A 145 -22.53 9.44 -6.77
CA TYR A 145 -23.80 10.17 -6.77
C TYR A 145 -23.81 11.32 -5.77
N THR A 146 -23.39 11.07 -4.54
CA THR A 146 -23.40 12.05 -3.45
C THR A 146 -22.13 11.99 -2.61
N ARG A 147 -21.83 13.11 -1.93
CA ARG A 147 -20.85 13.09 -0.84
C ARG A 147 -21.45 12.35 0.33
N LEU A 148 -20.61 11.62 1.04
CA LEU A 148 -21.02 10.79 2.17
C LEU A 148 -20.75 11.53 3.48
N ASN A 149 -21.67 11.36 4.44
CA ASN A 149 -21.40 11.62 5.85
C ASN A 149 -21.19 10.32 6.63
N THR A 150 -21.41 9.15 6.01
CA THR A 150 -21.20 7.85 6.64
C THR A 150 -19.73 7.59 6.89
N ALA A 151 -19.45 6.79 7.91
CA ALA A 151 -18.12 6.30 8.23
C ALA A 151 -18.18 4.81 8.55
N GLU A 152 -17.08 4.10 8.30
CA GLU A 152 -16.97 2.67 8.49
C GLU A 152 -15.61 2.32 9.10
N ARG A 153 -15.57 1.27 9.90
CA ARG A 153 -14.36 0.77 10.56
C ARG A 153 -14.05 -0.64 10.07
N TYR A 154 -12.81 -0.87 9.66
CA TYR A 154 -12.27 -2.18 9.29
C TYR A 154 -11.52 -2.82 10.46
N GLU A 155 -11.83 -4.08 10.70
CA GLU A 155 -11.13 -4.95 11.65
C GLU A 155 -10.32 -6.01 10.89
N PRO A 156 -8.96 -5.93 10.92
CA PRO A 156 -8.12 -6.88 10.19
C PRO A 156 -8.25 -8.33 10.65
N GLU A 157 -8.55 -8.56 11.93
CA GLU A 157 -8.64 -9.91 12.52
C GLU A 157 -9.84 -10.68 12.00
N THR A 158 -10.98 -10.00 11.86
CA THR A 158 -12.22 -10.59 11.33
C THR A 158 -12.36 -10.39 9.82
N ASN A 159 -11.50 -9.53 9.24
CA ASN A 159 -11.59 -9.09 7.86
C ASN A 159 -13.00 -8.57 7.53
N GLN A 160 -13.54 -7.68 8.37
CA GLN A 160 -14.88 -7.12 8.20
C GLN A 160 -14.87 -5.60 8.33
N TRP A 161 -15.78 -4.96 7.60
CA TRP A 161 -16.15 -3.58 7.82
C TRP A 161 -17.41 -3.51 8.68
N THR A 162 -17.55 -2.45 9.47
CA THR A 162 -18.77 -2.15 10.22
C THR A 162 -19.08 -0.67 10.10
N LEU A 163 -20.33 -0.33 9.77
CA LEU A 163 -20.78 1.07 9.81
C LEU A 163 -20.69 1.61 11.24
N ILE A 164 -20.20 2.83 11.38
CA ILE A 164 -20.19 3.57 12.65
C ILE A 164 -21.10 4.79 12.55
N ALA A 165 -21.23 5.54 13.64
CA ALA A 165 -22.04 6.76 13.66
C ALA A 165 -21.63 7.71 12.50
N PRO A 166 -22.60 8.27 11.76
CA PRO A 166 -22.30 9.20 10.68
C PRO A 166 -21.80 10.54 11.23
N MET A 167 -21.04 11.25 10.42
CA MET A 167 -20.70 12.65 10.63
C MET A 167 -21.95 13.54 10.45
N HIS A 168 -21.92 14.74 11.02
CA HIS A 168 -23.01 15.71 10.85
C HIS A 168 -23.09 16.31 9.44
N GLU A 169 -21.96 16.35 8.74
CA GLU A 169 -21.85 16.95 7.41
C GLU A 169 -21.34 15.93 6.39
N GLN A 170 -21.89 15.98 5.19
CA GLN A 170 -21.35 15.27 4.03
C GLN A 170 -20.06 15.95 3.58
N ARG A 171 -19.03 15.16 3.28
CA ARG A 171 -17.73 15.71 2.83
C ARG A 171 -16.94 14.72 1.99
N SER A 172 -16.09 15.24 1.13
CA SER A 172 -15.03 14.53 0.42
C SER A 172 -13.75 15.36 0.52
N ASP A 173 -12.60 14.77 0.17
CA ASP A 173 -11.31 15.51 0.09
C ASP A 173 -10.84 16.09 1.43
N ALA A 174 -11.28 15.49 2.54
CA ALA A 174 -10.90 15.90 3.88
C ALA A 174 -9.60 15.20 4.32
N GLY A 175 -8.57 15.99 4.62
CA GLY A 175 -7.25 15.52 5.06
C GLY A 175 -6.38 16.68 5.51
#